data_AF-A8A9S9-F1
#
_entry.id   AF-A8A9S9-F1
#
_cell.length_a   1.000
_cell.length_b   1.000
_cell.length_c   1.000
_cell.angle_alpha   90.00
_cell.angle_beta   90.00
_cell.angle_gamma   90.00
#
_symmetry.space_group_name_H-M   'P 1'
#
loop_
_entity.id
_entity.type
_entity.pdbx_description
1 polymer ?
#
loop_
_entity_poly.entity_id
_entity_poly.type
_entity_poly.pdbx_seq_one_letter_code
_entity_poly.pdbx_strand_id
1 'polypeptide(L)'
;MIVALGRGLEAYIIFKGEVLAFEPEGGEGLFTGSPPRFLKPSGAGSRGPFSWRPLEFEGLRGRVTGYEVLVGGTRVVYAGGAKEPFSVEADVILAPAGGGWYMDAKGFCKTLRMSKFKVAVPIAVWNPGTNLPLEGIEEVRNECRGFNRVRAMGSWKVHFKGGKATVALIEPGRPQLIIKKLLKSGRL
;
A
#
# COMPACT_ATOMS: atom_id res chain seq x y z
N MET A 1 -2.21 -13.76 3.86
CA MET A 1 -2.89 -12.55 4.35
C MET A 1 -1.97 -11.39 4.02
N ILE A 2 -2.45 -10.23 3.58
CA ILE A 2 -1.65 -9.00 3.48
C ILE A 2 -2.56 -7.90 4.01
N VAL A 3 -2.07 -7.11 4.96
CA VAL A 3 -2.87 -6.05 5.58
C VAL A 3 -2.23 -4.69 5.49
N ALA A 4 -2.62 -3.91 4.48
CA ALA A 4 -2.22 -2.51 4.34
C ALA A 4 -3.09 -1.63 5.24
N LEU A 5 -2.48 -1.07 6.28
CA LEU A 5 -3.03 0.05 7.07
C LEU A 5 -2.33 1.30 6.56
N GLY A 6 -3.02 2.44 6.44
CA GLY A 6 -2.42 3.70 6.02
C GLY A 6 -2.84 4.85 6.93
N ARG A 7 -1.91 5.39 7.73
CA ARG A 7 -2.04 6.71 8.36
C ARG A 7 -0.79 7.51 7.96
N GLY A 8 -0.94 8.48 7.07
CA GLY A 8 0.23 9.05 6.38
C GLY A 8 0.91 8.00 5.49
N LEU A 9 2.22 7.84 5.62
CA LEU A 9 3.01 6.87 4.86
C LEU A 9 3.10 5.47 5.49
N GLU A 10 2.59 5.28 6.70
CA GLU A 10 2.67 3.96 7.33
C GLU A 10 1.97 2.91 6.48
N ALA A 11 2.61 1.76 6.29
CA ALA A 11 2.03 0.61 5.60
C ALA A 11 2.42 -0.68 6.33
N TYR A 12 1.52 -1.66 6.34
CA TYR A 12 1.78 -2.96 6.95
C TYR A 12 1.52 -4.07 5.94
N ILE A 13 2.16 -5.22 6.14
CA ILE A 13 1.94 -6.45 5.39
C ILE A 13 1.91 -7.58 6.41
N ILE A 14 0.71 -8.08 6.71
CA ILE A 14 0.51 -9.15 7.71
C ILE A 14 0.25 -10.49 7.04
N PHE A 15 1.15 -11.47 7.17
CA PHE A 15 1.03 -12.81 6.58
C PHE A 15 1.22 -13.93 7.62
N LYS A 16 0.21 -14.80 7.78
CA LYS A 16 0.22 -15.96 8.70
C LYS A 16 0.64 -15.60 10.15
N GLY A 17 0.22 -14.43 10.64
CA GLY A 17 0.55 -13.95 11.99
C GLY A 17 1.85 -13.15 12.08
N GLU A 18 2.67 -13.14 11.03
CA GLU A 18 3.86 -12.30 10.92
C GLU A 18 3.51 -10.92 10.33
N VAL A 19 4.17 -9.86 10.80
CA VAL A 19 3.91 -8.46 10.39
C VAL A 19 5.20 -7.84 9.86
N LEU A 20 5.16 -7.33 8.62
CA LEU A 20 6.18 -6.43 8.09
C LEU A 20 5.60 -5.01 8.08
N ALA A 21 6.31 -4.07 8.71
CA ALA A 21 5.87 -2.68 8.84
C ALA A 21 6.79 -1.74 8.07
N PHE A 22 6.20 -0.77 7.41
CA PHE A 22 6.86 0.34 6.75
C PHE A 22 6.45 1.58 7.51
N GLU A 23 7.36 2.12 8.30
CA GLU A 23 7.16 3.40 8.97
C GLU A 23 7.83 4.50 8.14
N PRO A 24 7.25 5.71 8.04
CA PRO A 24 8.02 6.87 7.64
C PRO A 24 9.18 7.06 8.61
N GLU A 25 10.32 7.54 8.13
CA GLU A 25 11.41 7.96 9.00
C GLU A 25 10.89 8.99 10.02
N GLY A 26 10.93 8.63 11.32
CA GLY A 26 10.57 9.53 12.43
C GLY A 26 9.20 9.37 13.08
N GLY A 27 8.39 8.34 12.74
CA GLY A 27 7.12 8.06 13.43
C GLY A 27 7.31 7.25 14.72
N GLU A 28 6.78 7.73 15.86
CA GLU A 28 6.61 6.91 17.07
C GLU A 28 5.42 5.95 16.88
N GLY A 29 5.69 4.64 16.91
CA GLY A 29 4.73 3.60 16.54
C GLY A 29 3.41 3.59 17.33
N LEU A 30 2.31 3.40 16.61
CA LEU A 30 0.92 3.41 17.12
C LEU A 30 0.46 2.14 17.88
N PHE A 31 1.36 1.24 18.28
CA PHE A 31 0.99 -0.02 18.93
C PHE A 31 1.27 -0.01 20.43
N THR A 32 0.24 0.30 21.22
CA THR A 32 0.21 0.08 22.68
C THR A 32 -0.20 -1.38 22.97
N GLY A 33 0.76 -2.28 22.92
CA GLY A 33 0.59 -3.71 23.22
C GLY A 33 1.87 -4.46 22.87
N SER A 34 2.10 -5.66 23.44
CA SER A 34 3.29 -6.48 23.14
C SER A 34 3.50 -6.55 21.62
N PRO A 35 4.55 -5.91 21.08
CA PRO A 35 4.59 -5.60 19.67
C PRO A 35 4.69 -6.91 18.88
N PRO A 36 3.89 -7.12 17.82
CA PRO A 36 4.33 -8.06 16.79
C PRO A 36 5.73 -7.62 16.36
N ARG A 37 6.67 -8.55 16.17
CA ARG A 37 8.07 -8.22 15.88
C ARG A 37 8.16 -7.35 14.62
N PHE A 38 8.22 -6.04 14.81
CA PHE A 38 8.26 -5.08 13.72
C PHE A 38 9.58 -5.24 12.97
N LEU A 39 9.47 -5.55 11.69
CA LEU A 39 10.58 -5.49 10.76
C LEU A 39 10.61 -4.10 10.15
N LYS A 40 11.65 -3.32 10.44
CA LYS A 40 11.96 -2.09 9.72
C LYS A 40 13.02 -2.43 8.66
N PRO A 41 12.64 -2.59 7.39
CA PRO A 41 13.59 -3.02 6.36
C PRO A 41 14.64 -1.92 6.10
N SER A 42 15.92 -2.28 6.14
CA SER A 42 17.04 -1.47 5.65
C SER A 42 17.78 -2.25 4.57
N GLY A 43 17.91 -1.69 3.38
CA GLY A 43 18.48 -2.42 2.24
C GLY A 43 17.65 -3.66 1.84
N ALA A 44 18.27 -4.59 1.12
CA ALA A 44 17.65 -5.87 0.77
C ALA A 44 17.73 -6.85 1.95
N GLY A 45 16.72 -7.70 2.10
CA GLY A 45 16.70 -8.66 3.19
C GLY A 45 15.60 -9.69 3.08
N SER A 46 15.61 -10.64 4.02
CA SER A 46 14.53 -11.61 4.19
C SER A 46 14.37 -11.98 5.64
N ARG A 47 13.13 -12.25 6.07
CA ARG A 47 12.82 -12.80 7.39
C ARG A 47 11.47 -13.49 7.36
N GLY A 48 11.44 -14.73 7.83
CA GLY A 48 10.23 -15.55 7.84
C GLY A 48 9.64 -15.66 6.43
N PRO A 49 8.35 -15.36 6.22
CA PRO A 49 7.70 -15.47 4.93
C PRO A 49 7.97 -14.29 3.97
N PHE A 50 8.75 -13.30 4.40
CA PHE A 50 9.01 -12.06 3.66
C PHE A 50 10.42 -12.05 3.08
N SER A 51 10.55 -11.64 1.84
CA SER A 51 11.78 -11.06 1.28
C SER A 51 11.48 -9.69 0.71
N TRP A 52 12.44 -8.78 0.79
CA TRP A 52 12.29 -7.42 0.30
C TRP A 52 13.57 -6.91 -0.34
N ARG A 53 13.39 -5.97 -1.28
CA ARG A 53 14.48 -5.19 -1.86
C ARG A 53 14.07 -3.72 -1.98
N PRO A 54 15.01 -2.78 -1.83
CA PRO A 54 14.72 -1.37 -2.00
C PRO A 54 14.38 -1.09 -3.47
N LEU A 55 13.44 -0.17 -3.66
CA LEU A 55 13.15 0.47 -4.94
C LEU A 55 13.31 1.97 -4.75
N GLU A 56 13.86 2.65 -5.75
CA GLU A 56 14.06 4.09 -5.71
C GLU A 56 12.91 4.78 -6.47
N PHE A 57 12.31 5.78 -5.84
CA PHE A 57 11.27 6.62 -6.44
C PHE A 57 11.67 8.09 -6.34
N GLU A 58 11.17 8.92 -7.25
CA GLU A 58 11.35 10.37 -7.17
C GLU A 58 10.42 10.94 -6.10
N GLY A 59 10.99 11.65 -5.12
CA GLY A 59 10.28 12.34 -4.04
C GLY A 59 10.43 13.86 -4.13
N LEU A 60 9.82 14.59 -3.18
CA LEU A 60 9.80 16.07 -3.22
C LEU A 60 11.19 16.72 -3.14
N ARG A 61 12.12 16.11 -2.40
CA ARG A 61 13.47 16.65 -2.13
C ARG A 61 14.60 15.75 -2.64
N GLY A 62 14.31 14.94 -3.65
CA GLY A 62 15.23 13.93 -4.18
C GLY A 62 14.65 12.52 -4.08
N ARG A 63 15.51 11.51 -4.25
CA ARG A 63 15.06 10.11 -4.25
C ARG A 63 14.59 9.67 -2.86
N VAL A 64 13.56 8.83 -2.87
CA VAL A 64 13.01 8.18 -1.69
C VAL A 64 13.01 6.68 -1.90
N THR A 65 13.33 5.95 -0.84
CA THR A 65 13.32 4.49 -0.87
C THR A 65 11.91 3.98 -0.55
N GLY A 66 11.36 3.19 -1.48
CA GLY A 66 10.28 2.26 -1.22
C GLY A 66 10.78 0.83 -1.28
N TYR A 67 9.87 -0.15 -1.28
CA TYR A 67 10.22 -1.56 -1.23
C TYR A 67 9.33 -2.41 -2.12
N GLU A 68 9.98 -3.34 -2.83
CA GLU A 68 9.30 -4.52 -3.35
C GLU A 68 9.40 -5.62 -2.29
N VAL A 69 8.26 -6.20 -1.93
CA VAL A 69 8.14 -7.28 -0.95
C VAL A 69 7.54 -8.49 -1.64
N LEU A 70 8.22 -9.62 -1.54
CA LEU A 70 7.68 -10.92 -1.92
C LEU A 70 7.21 -11.65 -0.67
N VAL A 71 5.94 -12.03 -0.65
CA VAL A 71 5.33 -12.77 0.46
C VAL A 71 4.33 -13.80 -0.04
N GLY A 72 4.56 -15.08 0.24
CA GLY A 72 3.68 -16.17 -0.20
C GLY A 72 3.43 -16.19 -1.72
N GLY A 73 4.45 -15.81 -2.50
CA GLY A 73 4.35 -15.66 -3.96
C GLY A 73 3.43 -14.52 -4.41
N THR A 74 3.28 -13.49 -3.59
CA THR A 74 2.60 -12.23 -3.92
C THR A 74 3.62 -11.11 -3.89
N ARG A 75 3.72 -10.33 -4.97
CA ARG A 75 4.60 -9.17 -5.06
C ARG A 75 3.85 -7.91 -4.64
N VAL A 76 4.28 -7.29 -3.55
CA VAL A 76 3.74 -6.02 -3.06
C VAL A 76 4.78 -4.94 -3.31
N VAL A 77 4.38 -3.82 -3.87
CA VAL A 77 5.22 -2.62 -3.96
C VAL A 77 4.67 -1.56 -3.03
N TYR A 78 5.50 -1.10 -2.11
CA TYR A 78 5.25 0.07 -1.29
C TYR A 78 6.15 1.22 -1.78
N ALA A 79 5.54 2.31 -2.23
CA ALA A 79 6.24 3.38 -2.93
C ALA A 79 6.88 4.44 -2.02
N GLY A 80 6.79 4.29 -0.69
CA GLY A 80 7.30 5.30 0.24
C GLY A 80 6.68 6.68 -0.02
N GLY A 81 7.50 7.72 0.15
CA GLY A 81 7.12 9.12 -0.08
C GLY A 81 7.17 9.57 -1.54
N ALA A 82 6.92 8.68 -2.51
CA ALA A 82 6.98 9.01 -3.93
C ALA A 82 6.12 10.25 -4.27
N LYS A 83 6.68 11.15 -5.09
CA LYS A 83 6.07 12.39 -5.56
C LYS A 83 5.65 12.29 -7.02
N GLU A 84 6.47 11.65 -7.85
CA GLU A 84 6.22 11.54 -9.30
C GLU A 84 5.65 10.19 -9.72
N PRO A 85 4.80 10.14 -10.77
CA PRO A 85 4.25 8.89 -11.29
C PRO A 85 5.32 7.90 -11.76
N PHE A 86 5.09 6.62 -11.52
CA PHE A 86 6.04 5.55 -11.85
C PHE A 86 5.35 4.36 -12.53
N SER A 87 6.16 3.43 -13.05
CA SER A 87 5.68 2.16 -13.62
C SER A 87 6.33 0.99 -12.88
N VAL A 88 5.52 0.05 -12.43
CA VAL A 88 5.96 -1.20 -11.79
C VAL A 88 5.09 -2.37 -12.22
N GLU A 89 5.63 -3.59 -12.06
CA GLU A 89 4.85 -4.82 -12.14
C GLU A 89 4.75 -5.42 -10.74
N ALA A 90 3.55 -5.40 -10.15
CA ALA A 90 3.26 -5.90 -8.81
C ALA A 90 1.90 -6.58 -8.77
N ASP A 91 1.64 -7.45 -7.79
CA ASP A 91 0.27 -7.88 -7.51
C ASP A 91 -0.49 -6.77 -6.78
N VAL A 92 0.18 -6.12 -5.83
CA VAL A 92 -0.38 -5.08 -4.96
C VAL A 92 0.53 -3.84 -5.00
N ILE A 93 -0.05 -2.67 -5.24
CA ILE A 93 0.64 -1.38 -5.16
C ILE A 93 0.07 -0.60 -3.97
N LEU A 94 0.94 -0.12 -3.09
CA LEU A 94 0.66 0.83 -2.03
C LEU A 94 1.42 2.11 -2.38
N ALA A 95 0.72 3.17 -2.77
CA ALA A 95 1.37 4.40 -3.22
C ALA A 95 0.62 5.66 -2.78
N PRO A 96 1.33 6.77 -2.52
CA PRO A 96 0.69 8.02 -2.12
C PRO A 96 -0.32 8.52 -3.16
N ALA A 97 -1.39 9.15 -2.68
CA ALA A 97 -2.40 9.76 -3.55
C ALA A 97 -3.04 11.02 -2.95
N GLY A 98 -2.48 11.56 -1.86
CA GLY A 98 -3.03 12.74 -1.17
C GLY A 98 -2.38 14.06 -1.56
N GLY A 99 -1.36 14.10 -2.42
CA GLY A 99 -0.77 15.37 -2.82
C GLY A 99 0.01 16.05 -1.69
N GLY A 100 0.10 17.39 -1.73
CA GLY A 100 0.91 18.17 -0.79
C GLY A 100 2.41 17.83 -0.93
N TRP A 101 2.95 17.05 0.01
CA TRP A 101 4.34 16.58 -0.02
C TRP A 101 4.55 15.27 -0.78
N TYR A 102 3.48 14.60 -1.19
CA TYR A 102 3.50 13.32 -1.90
C TYR A 102 2.79 13.39 -3.24
N MET A 103 2.76 12.27 -3.97
CA MET A 103 1.99 12.10 -5.19
C MET A 103 0.50 12.40 -4.93
N ASP A 104 -0.11 13.15 -5.84
CA ASP A 104 -1.53 13.51 -5.83
C ASP A 104 -2.42 12.41 -6.44
N ALA A 105 -3.74 12.58 -6.38
CA ALA A 105 -4.69 11.61 -6.92
C ALA A 105 -4.47 11.36 -8.42
N LYS A 106 -4.17 12.43 -9.18
CA LYS A 106 -3.93 12.36 -10.63
C LYS A 106 -2.68 11.54 -10.94
N GLY A 107 -1.60 11.79 -10.22
CA GLY A 107 -0.33 11.09 -10.33
C GLY A 107 -0.47 9.62 -9.97
N PHE A 108 -1.21 9.31 -8.89
CA PHE A 108 -1.53 7.94 -8.51
C PHE A 108 -2.27 7.21 -9.63
N CYS A 109 -3.33 7.80 -10.19
CA CYS A 109 -4.07 7.19 -11.29
C CYS A 109 -3.23 7.05 -12.57
N LYS A 110 -2.27 7.95 -12.82
CA LYS A 110 -1.28 7.82 -13.91
C LYS A 110 -0.34 6.63 -13.68
N THR A 111 0.18 6.47 -12.46
CA THR A 111 0.98 5.28 -12.05
C THR A 111 0.21 3.99 -12.34
N LEU A 112 -1.08 3.93 -12.02
CA LEU A 112 -1.91 2.75 -12.29
C LEU A 112 -2.06 2.44 -13.78
N ARG A 113 -2.25 3.46 -14.62
CA ARG A 113 -2.34 3.26 -16.08
C ARG A 113 -1.02 2.78 -16.70
N MET A 114 0.10 3.10 -16.08
CA MET A 114 1.45 2.74 -16.53
C MET A 114 1.94 1.40 -15.96
N SER A 115 1.27 0.88 -14.93
CA SER A 115 1.72 -0.28 -14.16
C SER A 115 0.89 -1.52 -14.47
N LYS A 116 1.50 -2.70 -14.26
CA LYS A 116 0.75 -3.96 -14.23
C LYS A 116 0.45 -4.31 -12.79
N PHE A 117 -0.84 -4.34 -12.44
CA PHE A 117 -1.28 -4.61 -11.08
C PHE A 117 -2.61 -5.37 -11.01
N LYS A 118 -2.85 -6.01 -9.85
CA LYS A 118 -4.15 -6.59 -9.52
C LYS A 118 -4.91 -5.67 -8.57
N VAL A 119 -4.25 -5.19 -7.51
CA VAL A 119 -4.80 -4.19 -6.60
C VAL A 119 -3.89 -3.02 -6.34
N ALA A 120 -4.49 -1.84 -6.28
CA ALA A 120 -3.84 -0.63 -5.82
C ALA A 120 -4.57 -0.07 -4.61
N VAL A 121 -3.80 0.43 -3.65
CA VAL A 121 -4.29 1.05 -2.43
C VAL A 121 -3.65 2.44 -2.33
N PRO A 122 -4.43 3.51 -2.38
CA PRO A 122 -3.91 4.84 -2.10
C PRO A 122 -3.54 4.94 -0.61
N ILE A 123 -2.34 5.46 -0.33
CA ILE A 123 -1.87 5.82 1.01
C ILE A 123 -1.62 7.33 1.07
N ALA A 124 -1.28 7.85 2.25
CA ALA A 124 -1.03 9.28 2.48
C ALA A 124 -2.11 10.21 1.91
N VAL A 125 -3.38 9.78 2.02
CA VAL A 125 -4.57 10.60 1.74
C VAL A 125 -5.05 11.28 3.02
N TRP A 126 -5.83 12.35 2.88
CA TRP A 126 -6.38 13.08 4.01
C TRP A 126 -7.27 12.19 4.89
N ASN A 127 -7.12 12.36 6.20
CA ASN A 127 -7.95 11.72 7.21
C ASN A 127 -8.55 12.79 8.16
N PRO A 128 -9.79 12.62 8.64
CA PRO A 128 -10.35 13.47 9.68
C PRO A 128 -9.42 13.58 10.88
N GLY A 129 -9.19 14.82 11.34
CA GLY A 129 -8.26 15.11 12.44
C GLY A 129 -6.79 15.28 12.03
N THR A 130 -6.47 15.29 10.72
CA THR A 130 -5.15 15.68 10.23
C THR A 130 -5.17 17.11 9.68
N ASN A 131 -4.25 17.96 10.13
CA ASN A 131 -4.08 19.33 9.63
C ASN A 131 -3.16 19.39 8.40
N LEU A 132 -2.98 18.26 7.71
CA LEU A 132 -2.13 18.17 6.53
C LEU A 132 -2.93 18.57 5.30
N PRO A 133 -2.38 19.37 4.37
CA PRO A 133 -3.01 19.77 3.12
C PRO A 133 -2.99 18.60 2.12
N LEU A 134 -3.70 17.52 2.47
CA LEU A 134 -3.83 16.33 1.64
C LEU A 134 -5.22 16.30 0.98
N GLU A 135 -5.29 15.72 -0.21
CA GLU A 135 -6.50 15.34 -0.92
C GLU A 135 -7.16 14.14 -0.24
N GLY A 136 -8.49 14.10 -0.28
CA GLY A 136 -9.27 13.02 0.28
C GLY A 136 -9.38 11.82 -0.68
N ILE A 137 -10.05 10.78 -0.19
CA ILE A 137 -10.31 9.58 -0.99
C ILE A 137 -11.29 9.85 -2.16
N GLU A 138 -12.05 10.93 -2.07
CA GLU A 138 -13.04 11.34 -3.08
C GLU A 138 -12.36 11.88 -4.34
N GLU A 139 -11.25 12.61 -4.19
CA GLU A 139 -10.38 13.05 -5.28
C GLU A 139 -9.80 11.85 -6.02
N VAL A 140 -9.26 10.86 -5.29
CA VAL A 140 -8.78 9.59 -5.87
C VAL A 140 -9.90 8.87 -6.63
N ARG A 141 -11.11 8.83 -6.06
CA ARG A 141 -12.28 8.22 -6.72
C ARG A 141 -12.60 8.91 -8.04
N ASN A 142 -12.47 10.24 -8.09
CA ASN A 142 -12.77 11.05 -9.27
C ASN A 142 -11.70 10.91 -10.36
N GLU A 143 -10.42 10.92 -10.02
CA GLU A 143 -9.32 10.79 -10.99
C GLU A 143 -9.20 9.37 -11.57
N CYS A 144 -9.52 8.34 -10.77
CA CYS A 144 -9.42 6.93 -11.15
C CYS A 144 -10.72 6.35 -11.73
N ARG A 145 -11.58 7.16 -12.38
CA ARG A 145 -12.90 6.75 -12.91
C ARG A 145 -12.90 5.55 -13.88
N GLY A 146 -11.76 5.21 -14.49
CA GLY A 146 -11.61 4.07 -15.39
C GLY A 146 -11.27 2.72 -14.74
N PHE A 147 -11.08 2.68 -13.41
CA PHE A 147 -10.78 1.45 -12.69
C PHE A 147 -12.00 0.91 -11.94
N ASN A 148 -12.02 -0.42 -11.76
CA ASN A 148 -12.91 -1.02 -10.78
C ASN A 148 -12.53 -0.46 -9.41
N ARG A 149 -13.51 0.05 -8.67
CA ARG A 149 -13.31 0.67 -7.38
C ARG A 149 -14.16 -0.05 -6.37
N VAL A 150 -13.60 -0.31 -5.20
CA VAL A 150 -14.37 -0.85 -4.08
C VAL A 150 -14.09 -0.04 -2.84
N ARG A 151 -15.18 0.37 -2.17
CA ARG A 151 -15.15 1.10 -0.91
C ARG A 151 -15.02 0.09 0.24
N ALA A 152 -13.95 0.21 1.02
CA ALA A 152 -13.70 -0.62 2.18
C ALA A 152 -14.01 0.17 3.46
N MET A 153 -15.07 -0.24 4.17
CA MET A 153 -15.38 0.25 5.52
C MET A 153 -14.80 -0.74 6.54
N GLY A 154 -13.69 -0.40 7.19
CA GLY A 154 -13.02 -1.26 8.17
C GLY A 154 -12.19 -2.40 7.55
N SER A 155 -12.23 -3.59 8.16
CA SER A 155 -11.43 -4.77 7.76
C SER A 155 -11.99 -5.45 6.51
N TRP A 156 -11.48 -5.11 5.33
CA TRP A 156 -12.06 -5.56 4.06
C TRP A 156 -11.27 -6.69 3.41
N LYS A 157 -11.89 -7.86 3.20
CA LYS A 157 -11.23 -9.03 2.61
C LYS A 157 -11.33 -9.01 1.09
N VAL A 158 -10.19 -8.91 0.39
CA VAL A 158 -10.14 -9.03 -1.08
C VAL A 158 -9.63 -10.42 -1.47
N HIS A 159 -10.47 -11.11 -2.25
CA HIS A 159 -10.16 -12.41 -2.83
C HIS A 159 -9.79 -12.24 -4.31
N PHE A 160 -8.58 -12.64 -4.69
CA PHE A 160 -8.14 -12.58 -6.09
C PHE A 160 -8.35 -13.93 -6.77
N LYS A 161 -9.26 -13.97 -7.75
CA LYS A 161 -9.34 -15.04 -8.74
C LYS A 161 -9.37 -14.41 -10.13
N GLY A 162 -8.23 -14.38 -10.82
CA GLY A 162 -8.12 -14.06 -12.26
C GLY A 162 -8.89 -12.82 -12.75
N GLY A 163 -8.93 -11.73 -11.97
CA GLY A 163 -9.81 -10.58 -12.23
C GLY A 163 -9.08 -9.28 -12.57
N LYS A 164 -9.81 -8.39 -13.26
CA LYS A 164 -9.45 -7.04 -13.69
C LYS A 164 -8.79 -6.20 -12.57
N ALA A 165 -7.85 -5.33 -12.96
CA ALA A 165 -7.19 -4.38 -12.06
C ALA A 165 -8.21 -3.56 -11.24
N THR A 166 -7.99 -3.48 -9.93
CA THR A 166 -8.95 -2.90 -8.97
C THR A 166 -8.26 -1.90 -8.04
N VAL A 167 -8.89 -0.77 -7.80
CA VAL A 167 -8.47 0.24 -6.80
C VAL A 167 -9.31 0.05 -5.55
N ALA A 168 -8.66 -0.27 -4.43
CA ALA A 168 -9.32 -0.37 -3.14
C ALA A 168 -9.32 1.01 -2.48
N LEU A 169 -10.48 1.65 -2.43
CA LEU A 169 -10.67 2.94 -1.77
C LEU A 169 -10.99 2.67 -0.29
N ILE A 170 -10.02 2.93 0.59
CA ILE A 170 -10.15 2.68 2.02
C ILE A 170 -10.58 3.98 2.70
N GLU A 171 -11.65 3.92 3.49
CA GLU A 171 -12.09 5.09 4.22
C GLU A 171 -11.12 5.49 5.34
N PRO A 172 -10.96 6.80 5.57
CA PRO A 172 -10.28 7.32 6.75
C PRO A 172 -10.82 6.78 8.08
N GLY A 173 -9.92 6.54 9.03
CA GLY A 173 -10.28 6.30 10.44
C GLY A 173 -10.29 4.85 10.90
N ARG A 174 -10.29 3.84 10.00
CA ARG A 174 -10.10 2.41 10.34
C ARG A 174 -9.49 1.59 9.19
N PRO A 175 -8.26 1.88 8.72
CA PRO A 175 -7.76 1.21 7.53
C PRO A 175 -7.31 -0.21 7.87
N GLN A 176 -7.98 -1.23 7.34
CA GLN A 176 -7.50 -2.63 7.30
C GLN A 176 -7.91 -3.26 5.97
N LEU A 177 -7.07 -3.25 4.94
CA LEU A 177 -7.31 -4.10 3.77
C LEU A 177 -6.81 -5.51 4.08
N ILE A 178 -7.54 -6.59 3.86
CA ILE A 178 -7.08 -7.98 4.09
C ILE A 178 -7.05 -8.73 2.76
N ILE A 179 -5.88 -9.03 2.22
CA ILE A 179 -5.75 -9.78 0.98
C ILE A 179 -5.59 -11.28 1.29
N LYS A 180 -6.51 -12.11 0.77
CA LYS A 180 -6.40 -13.59 0.83
C LYS A 180 -6.22 -14.14 -0.59
N LYS A 181 -5.12 -14.85 -0.81
CA LYS A 181 -4.96 -15.72 -1.99
C LYS A 181 -5.87 -16.93 -1.80
N LEU A 182 -6.70 -17.24 -2.80
CA LEU A 182 -7.20 -18.61 -2.96
C LEU A 182 -5.97 -19.45 -3.33
N LEU A 183 -5.45 -20.21 -2.38
CA LEU A 183 -4.73 -21.42 -2.75
C LEU A 183 -5.73 -22.18 -3.63
N LYS A 184 -5.35 -22.53 -4.87
CA LYS A 184 -6.11 -23.56 -5.58
C LYS A 184 -6.19 -24.71 -4.59
N SER A 185 -7.41 -25.04 -4.15
CA SER A 185 -7.66 -26.30 -3.49
C SER A 185 -7.16 -27.37 -4.45
N GLY A 186 -5.98 -27.91 -4.17
CA GLY A 186 -5.61 -29.20 -4.72
C GLY A 186 -6.66 -30.17 -4.20
N ARG A 187 -7.49 -30.68 -5.12
CA ARG A 187 -7.77 -32.11 -5.14
C ARG A 187 -6.46 -32.73 -5.67
N LEU A 188 -5.78 -33.68 -5.05
CA LEU A 188 -6.14 -34.67 -4.02
C LEU A 188 -5.08 -34.66 -2.91
#